data_AF-A0A1V5V6I9-F1
#
_entry.id   AF-A0A1V5V6I9-F1
#
_cell.length_a   1.000
_cell.length_b   1.000
_cell.length_c   1.000
_cell.angle_alpha   90.00
_cell.angle_beta   90.00
_cell.angle_gamma   90.00
#
_symmetry.space_group_name_H-M   'P 1'
#
loop_
_entity.id
_entity.type
_entity.pdbx_description
1 polymer ?
#
loop_
_entity_poly.entity_id
_entity_poly.type
_entity_poly.pdbx_seq_one_letter_code
_entity_poly.pdbx_strand_id
1 'polypeptide(L)'
;MERGIHNAAPHAKVIVWNWGWKREWEHEALELLPDNLYFMCVSESGKAIEVSGIKSEVGEYSISQMGPSTRTSELWKHAKERGLKIVAKIQINNSWESPFVPYLPVPYLIREHLGNLHRNQVDGIMLSWTLGGYPGGNLELLTHTPEEIVEYRFGKMLAPAICKALYKFSEAFKLFPFHVKVLYYAPLSCGPGNLLWLNKTGFSATMVGFPYDDLSLWRGIYSDDVMEMSFKQLSETWQDGLDLLELGEPALTESALDAFVDLKNVATAAYCHFRSIYLQIRFIRLRGNTNKLELLQILDEEIILAKRLHAVVLHDSRIGFEASNHYFYTVNDLKEKVLNCEHIKSQMFCLK
;
A
#
# COMPACT_ATOMS: atom_id res chain seq x y z
N MET A 1 -10.06 31.99 12.23
CA MET A 1 -10.40 30.71 12.89
C MET A 1 -9.59 30.54 14.17
N GLU A 2 -8.25 30.56 14.10
CA GLU A 2 -7.34 30.46 15.26
C GLU A 2 -7.74 31.38 16.44
N ARG A 3 -7.89 32.69 16.23
CA ARG A 3 -8.31 33.63 17.30
C ARG A 3 -9.58 33.19 18.03
N GLY A 4 -10.56 32.65 17.31
CA GLY A 4 -11.79 32.14 17.91
C GLY A 4 -11.57 30.90 18.77
N ILE A 5 -10.70 29.98 18.30
CA ILE A 5 -10.31 28.78 19.05
C ILE A 5 -9.58 29.17 20.33
N HIS A 6 -8.57 30.05 20.26
CA HIS A 6 -7.79 30.44 21.43
C HIS A 6 -8.55 31.35 22.39
N ASN A 7 -9.50 32.16 21.91
CA ASN A 7 -10.41 32.89 22.80
C ASN A 7 -11.25 31.94 23.68
N ALA A 8 -11.65 30.79 23.16
CA ALA A 8 -12.41 29.78 23.91
C ALA A 8 -11.50 28.83 24.72
N ALA A 9 -10.34 28.47 24.17
CA ALA A 9 -9.39 27.54 24.75
C ALA A 9 -7.94 28.01 24.48
N PRO A 10 -7.35 28.85 25.36
CA PRO A 10 -6.05 29.51 25.12
C PRO A 10 -4.87 28.57 24.88
N HIS A 11 -4.96 27.31 25.32
CA HIS A 11 -3.91 26.30 25.18
C HIS A 11 -4.20 25.25 24.10
N ALA A 12 -5.25 25.43 23.29
CA ALA A 12 -5.58 24.50 22.22
C ALA A 12 -4.47 24.47 21.16
N LYS A 13 -4.00 23.26 20.82
CA LYS A 13 -3.08 23.04 19.69
C LYS A 13 -3.87 23.12 18.39
N VAL A 14 -3.56 24.09 17.54
CA VAL A 14 -4.21 24.27 16.24
C VAL A 14 -3.25 23.82 15.15
N ILE A 15 -3.67 22.80 14.39
CA ILE A 15 -2.90 22.27 13.26
C ILE A 15 -3.44 22.88 11.97
N VAL A 16 -2.57 23.53 11.21
CA VAL A 16 -2.86 23.97 9.84
C VAL A 16 -2.16 23.02 8.89
N TRP A 17 -2.97 22.31 8.09
CA TRP A 17 -2.48 21.37 7.11
C TRP A 17 -2.44 22.01 5.73
N ASN A 18 -1.27 21.99 5.08
CA ASN A 18 -1.09 22.53 3.74
C ASN A 18 -1.68 21.66 2.61
N TRP A 19 -2.52 20.68 2.93
CA TRP A 19 -3.11 19.79 1.93
C TRP A 19 -3.96 20.59 0.93
N GLY A 20 -3.71 20.35 -0.36
CA GLY A 20 -4.34 21.09 -1.46
C GLY A 20 -3.74 22.49 -1.72
N TRP A 21 -2.76 22.94 -0.94
CA TRP A 21 -2.03 24.17 -1.28
C TRP A 21 -1.21 23.92 -2.54
N LYS A 22 -1.21 24.90 -3.45
CA LYS A 22 -0.37 24.80 -4.64
C LYS A 22 1.05 25.29 -4.32
N ARG A 23 2.01 24.75 -5.05
CA ARG A 23 3.44 25.00 -4.82
C ARG A 23 3.82 26.47 -5.05
N GLU A 24 3.09 27.18 -5.89
CA GLU A 24 3.43 28.55 -6.29
C GLU A 24 3.22 29.57 -5.16
N TRP A 25 2.40 29.24 -4.15
CA TRP A 25 1.96 30.18 -3.11
C TRP A 25 2.07 29.61 -1.70
N GLU A 26 2.65 28.42 -1.53
CA GLU A 26 2.75 27.78 -0.22
C GLU A 26 3.66 28.52 0.76
N HIS A 27 4.72 29.18 0.27
CA HIS A 27 5.58 30.02 1.09
C HIS A 27 4.86 31.30 1.52
N GLU A 28 4.17 31.97 0.60
CA GLU A 28 3.39 33.18 0.90
C GLU A 28 2.25 32.88 1.88
N ALA A 29 1.55 31.76 1.68
CA ALA A 29 0.51 31.30 2.60
C ALA A 29 1.08 30.96 3.99
N LEU A 30 2.26 30.34 4.03
CA LEU A 30 2.98 30.07 5.27
C LEU A 30 3.37 31.36 6.00
N GLU A 31 3.77 32.42 5.29
CA GLU A 31 4.10 33.73 5.87
C GLU A 31 2.91 34.46 6.51
N LEU A 32 1.70 34.15 6.06
CA LEU A 32 0.47 34.73 6.60
C LEU A 32 -0.08 33.95 7.80
N LEU A 33 0.54 32.83 8.20
CA LEU A 33 0.09 32.05 9.34
C LEU A 33 0.45 32.73 10.68
N PRO A 34 -0.49 32.75 11.65
CA PRO A 34 -0.20 33.12 13.04
C PRO A 34 0.93 32.30 13.67
N ASP A 35 1.68 32.91 14.58
CA ASP A 35 2.90 32.34 15.17
C ASP A 35 2.64 31.17 16.15
N ASN A 36 1.43 31.06 16.70
CA ASN A 36 1.08 30.04 17.69
C ASN A 36 0.35 28.84 17.07
N LEU A 37 0.91 28.27 16.00
CA LEU A 37 0.31 27.19 15.22
C LEU A 37 1.27 26.00 15.00
N TYR A 38 0.67 24.85 14.71
CA TYR A 38 1.36 23.66 14.22
C TYR A 38 1.16 23.55 12.71
N PHE A 39 2.22 23.74 11.93
CA PHE A 39 2.19 23.61 10.48
C PHE A 39 2.45 22.16 10.07
N MET A 40 1.45 21.54 9.46
CA MET A 40 1.50 20.13 9.04
C MET A 40 1.70 20.02 7.53
N CYS A 41 2.66 19.17 7.14
CA CYS A 41 2.89 18.78 5.76
C CYS A 41 2.79 17.26 5.62
N VAL A 42 2.27 16.80 4.48
CA VAL A 42 2.50 15.41 4.06
C VAL A 42 3.99 15.22 3.83
N SER A 43 4.58 14.24 4.49
CA SER A 43 6.03 14.06 4.50
C SER A 43 6.56 13.87 3.07
N GLU A 44 5.89 13.03 2.30
CA GLU A 44 6.31 12.52 1.00
C GLU A 44 5.94 13.45 -0.17
N SER A 45 5.09 14.47 0.04
CA SER A 45 4.57 15.29 -1.06
C SER A 45 5.65 15.90 -1.94
N GLY A 46 5.57 15.64 -3.23
CA GLY A 46 6.54 16.12 -4.23
C GLY A 46 7.93 15.46 -4.08
N LYS A 47 8.05 14.33 -3.38
CA LYS A 47 9.29 13.57 -3.34
C LYS A 47 9.57 13.05 -4.76
N ALA A 48 10.69 13.46 -5.34
CA ALA A 48 11.17 12.90 -6.59
C ALA A 48 11.49 11.41 -6.39
N ILE A 49 10.98 10.58 -7.28
CA ILE A 49 11.16 9.13 -7.26
C ILE A 49 11.57 8.62 -8.64
N GLU A 50 12.24 7.48 -8.64
CA GLU A 50 12.56 6.74 -9.85
C GLU A 50 12.26 5.27 -9.59
N VAL A 51 11.22 4.75 -10.25
CA VAL A 51 10.81 3.35 -10.12
C VAL A 51 10.87 2.71 -11.49
N SER A 52 11.60 1.59 -11.58
CA SER A 52 11.82 0.86 -12.84
C SER A 52 12.34 1.74 -13.98
N GLY A 53 13.23 2.70 -13.64
CA GLY A 53 13.85 3.64 -14.59
C GLY A 53 12.94 4.80 -15.05
N ILE A 54 11.73 4.92 -14.51
CA ILE A 54 10.79 6.01 -14.83
C ILE A 54 10.79 7.01 -13.69
N LYS A 55 11.11 8.27 -14.01
CA LYS A 55 11.11 9.39 -13.07
C LYS A 55 9.72 9.97 -12.90
N SER A 56 9.34 10.24 -11.66
CA SER A 56 8.08 10.89 -11.29
C SER A 56 8.19 11.54 -9.92
N GLU A 57 7.06 11.92 -9.34
CA GLU A 57 7.00 12.42 -7.98
C GLU A 57 5.83 11.81 -7.22
N VAL A 58 5.97 11.80 -5.89
CA VAL A 58 4.93 11.34 -4.98
C VAL A 58 3.84 12.41 -4.85
N GLY A 59 2.65 12.10 -5.39
CA GLY A 59 1.47 12.96 -5.33
C GLY A 59 0.52 12.74 -4.15
N GLU A 60 0.76 11.70 -3.34
CA GLU A 60 -0.08 11.25 -2.21
C GLU A 60 0.80 10.74 -1.06
N TYR A 61 0.25 10.18 0.03
CA TYR A 61 1.07 9.45 1.02
C TYR A 61 1.68 8.19 0.40
N SER A 62 2.88 7.80 0.83
CA SER A 62 3.53 6.58 0.32
C SER A 62 4.35 5.88 1.39
N ILE A 63 4.11 4.58 1.53
CA ILE A 63 4.92 3.65 2.31
C ILE A 63 6.10 3.14 1.48
N SER A 64 5.95 2.94 0.17
CA SER A 64 7.06 2.50 -0.69
C SER A 64 8.11 3.58 -0.90
N GLN A 65 7.75 4.87 -0.73
CA GLN A 65 8.59 6.03 -1.00
C GLN A 65 8.78 6.92 0.24
N MET A 66 9.55 6.43 1.22
CA MET A 66 9.77 7.05 2.54
C MET A 66 10.17 8.53 2.47
N GLY A 67 9.37 9.43 3.05
CA GLY A 67 9.67 10.85 3.11
C GLY A 67 10.78 11.24 4.12
N PRO A 68 10.97 12.54 4.38
CA PRO A 68 10.31 13.65 3.72
C PRO A 68 10.89 13.96 2.33
N SER A 69 10.12 14.68 1.52
CA SER A 69 10.63 15.30 0.29
C SER A 69 11.51 16.51 0.61
N THR A 70 12.31 16.94 -0.38
CA THR A 70 13.06 18.20 -0.29
C THR A 70 12.12 19.38 -0.06
N ARG A 71 11.01 19.46 -0.83
CA ARG A 71 9.97 20.49 -0.69
C ARG A 71 9.43 20.56 0.74
N THR A 72 9.02 19.42 1.30
CA THR A 72 8.47 19.38 2.66
C THR A 72 9.51 19.79 3.70
N SER A 73 10.77 19.38 3.52
CA SER A 73 11.87 19.75 4.41
C SER A 73 12.17 21.25 4.38
N GLU A 74 12.13 21.87 3.19
CA GLU A 74 12.31 23.32 3.00
C GLU A 74 11.19 24.12 3.65
N LEU A 75 9.93 23.69 3.48
CA LEU A 75 8.78 24.32 4.14
C LEU A 75 8.86 24.21 5.67
N TRP A 76 9.27 23.06 6.18
CA TRP A 76 9.46 22.88 7.62
C TRP A 76 10.59 23.73 8.18
N LYS A 77 11.70 23.86 7.44
CA LYS A 77 12.78 24.76 7.80
C LYS A 77 12.26 26.20 7.90
N HIS A 78 11.53 26.65 6.89
CA HIS A 78 10.95 27.99 6.85
C HIS A 78 9.94 28.22 7.98
N ALA A 79 9.05 27.25 8.24
CA ALA A 79 8.10 27.31 9.35
C ALA A 79 8.82 27.44 10.71
N LYS A 80 9.91 26.69 10.91
CA LYS A 80 10.75 26.79 12.12
C LYS A 80 11.45 28.14 12.26
N GLU A 81 11.93 28.72 11.16
CA GLU A 81 12.52 30.07 11.14
C GLU A 81 11.50 31.14 11.58
N ARG A 82 10.21 30.93 11.28
CA ARG A 82 9.09 31.76 11.78
C ARG A 82 8.67 31.42 13.22
N GLY A 83 9.28 30.42 13.86
CA GLY A 83 8.93 29.98 15.22
C GLY A 83 7.74 29.02 15.32
N LEU A 84 7.20 28.56 14.19
CA LEU A 84 6.10 27.60 14.18
C LEU A 84 6.57 26.19 14.59
N LYS A 85 5.62 25.42 15.13
CA LYS A 85 5.79 23.99 15.34
C LYS A 85 5.50 23.24 14.05
N ILE A 86 6.22 22.15 13.78
CA ILE A 86 6.04 21.38 12.54
C ILE A 86 5.50 19.98 12.82
N VAL A 87 4.59 19.52 11.97
CA VAL A 87 3.97 18.20 12.09
C VAL A 87 4.14 17.44 10.77
N ALA A 88 4.55 16.17 10.86
CA ALA A 88 4.57 15.29 9.71
C ALA A 88 3.29 14.50 9.61
N LYS A 89 2.60 14.63 8.49
CA LYS A 89 1.52 13.73 8.10
C LYS A 89 2.10 12.57 7.32
N ILE A 90 1.85 11.34 7.79
CA ILE A 90 2.28 10.09 7.15
C ILE A 90 1.15 9.06 7.18
N GLN A 91 1.34 7.95 6.46
CA GLN A 91 0.53 6.74 6.59
C GLN A 91 1.38 5.61 7.15
N ILE A 92 1.12 5.19 8.39
CA ILE A 92 2.01 4.23 9.08
C ILE A 92 1.62 2.77 8.86
N ASN A 93 0.32 2.45 8.87
CA ASN A 93 -0.16 1.08 8.74
C ASN A 93 -0.41 0.72 7.28
N ASN A 94 -1.18 1.51 6.57
CA ASN A 94 -1.51 1.30 5.17
C ASN A 94 -1.68 2.64 4.44
N SER A 95 -1.65 2.60 3.11
CA SER A 95 -1.87 3.74 2.22
C SER A 95 -2.79 3.31 1.08
N TRP A 96 -3.06 4.20 0.12
CA TRP A 96 -3.73 3.82 -1.14
C TRP A 96 -2.94 2.82 -1.99
N GLU A 97 -1.67 2.55 -1.67
CA GLU A 97 -0.90 1.48 -2.31
C GLU A 97 -1.42 0.10 -1.91
N SER A 98 -1.93 -0.04 -0.68
CA SER A 98 -2.44 -1.30 -0.12
C SER A 98 -3.59 -1.08 0.88
N PRO A 99 -4.73 -0.48 0.47
CA PRO A 99 -5.82 -0.12 1.39
C PRO A 99 -6.65 -1.33 1.86
N PHE A 100 -6.39 -2.50 1.28
CA PHE A 100 -7.13 -3.75 1.50
C PHE A 100 -6.55 -4.59 2.66
N VAL A 101 -5.50 -4.11 3.35
CA VAL A 101 -4.93 -4.76 4.54
C VAL A 101 -4.95 -3.81 5.75
N PRO A 102 -5.12 -4.33 6.98
CA PRO A 102 -5.15 -3.51 8.20
C PRO A 102 -3.83 -2.79 8.49
N TYR A 103 -2.72 -3.39 8.07
CA TYR A 103 -1.38 -2.82 8.02
C TYR A 103 -0.56 -3.56 6.95
N LEU A 104 0.53 -2.97 6.49
CA LEU A 104 1.47 -3.59 5.57
C LEU A 104 2.73 -4.04 6.33
N PRO A 105 3.15 -5.32 6.26
CA PRO A 105 4.24 -5.88 7.07
C PRO A 105 5.63 -5.51 6.51
N VAL A 106 5.89 -4.21 6.38
CA VAL A 106 7.13 -3.62 5.85
C VAL A 106 7.81 -2.71 6.88
N PRO A 107 8.07 -3.21 8.10
CA PRO A 107 8.46 -2.36 9.23
C PRO A 107 9.79 -1.64 9.01
N TYR A 108 10.67 -2.16 8.13
CA TYR A 108 11.94 -1.52 7.83
C TYR A 108 11.79 -0.24 6.99
N LEU A 109 10.81 -0.18 6.08
CA LEU A 109 10.48 1.05 5.36
C LEU A 109 9.93 2.11 6.31
N ILE A 110 9.01 1.70 7.18
CA ILE A 110 8.43 2.59 8.20
C ILE A 110 9.51 3.08 9.16
N ARG A 111 10.42 2.19 9.59
CA ARG A 111 11.53 2.55 10.47
C ARG A 111 12.48 3.56 9.82
N GLU A 112 12.80 3.38 8.55
CA GLU A 112 13.58 4.36 7.79
C GLU A 112 12.87 5.72 7.74
N HIS A 113 11.58 5.72 7.41
CA HIS A 113 10.78 6.95 7.34
C HIS A 113 10.73 7.67 8.70
N LEU A 114 10.44 6.96 9.79
CA LEU A 114 10.46 7.51 11.14
C LEU A 114 11.83 8.07 11.52
N GLY A 115 12.92 7.39 11.12
CA GLY A 115 14.28 7.88 11.28
C GLY A 115 14.53 9.20 10.53
N ASN A 116 14.00 9.32 9.30
CA ASN A 116 14.10 10.54 8.49
C ASN A 116 13.33 11.70 9.16
N LEU A 117 12.14 11.44 9.72
CA LEU A 117 11.35 12.44 10.44
C LEU A 117 12.04 12.89 11.74
N HIS A 118 12.64 11.94 12.47
CA HIS A 118 13.41 12.25 13.68
C HIS A 118 14.58 13.19 13.37
N ARG A 119 15.33 12.95 12.28
CA ARG A 119 16.42 13.83 11.83
C ARG A 119 15.94 15.23 11.44
N ASN A 120 14.70 15.35 10.96
CA ASN A 120 14.06 16.64 10.68
C ASN A 120 13.49 17.33 11.94
N GLN A 121 13.59 16.68 13.11
CA GLN A 121 13.16 17.20 14.41
C GLN A 121 11.71 17.70 14.38
N VAL A 122 10.80 16.88 13.87
CA VAL A 122 9.37 17.23 13.83
C VAL A 122 8.77 17.27 15.24
N ASP A 123 7.87 18.22 15.51
CA ASP A 123 7.24 18.38 16.84
C ASP A 123 6.02 17.46 17.03
N GLY A 124 5.54 16.85 15.94
CA GLY A 124 4.42 15.92 15.97
C GLY A 124 4.30 15.09 14.70
N ILE A 125 3.51 14.03 14.80
CA ILE A 125 3.21 13.12 13.69
C ILE A 125 1.70 12.84 13.66
N MET A 126 1.10 12.95 12.48
CA MET A 126 -0.27 12.51 12.20
C MET A 126 -0.18 11.18 11.45
N LEU A 127 -0.49 10.09 12.14
CA LEU A 127 -0.12 8.72 11.75
C LEU A 127 -1.03 8.08 10.69
N SER A 128 -2.26 8.56 10.57
CA SER A 128 -3.24 8.04 9.63
C SER A 128 -4.24 9.12 9.20
N TRP A 129 -4.84 8.95 8.02
CA TRP A 129 -5.89 9.81 7.47
C TRP A 129 -6.65 9.03 6.42
N THR A 130 -7.91 8.68 6.73
CA THR A 130 -8.71 7.73 5.92
C THR A 130 -7.93 6.41 5.72
N LEU A 131 -8.50 5.38 5.09
CA LEU A 131 -7.83 4.09 4.82
C LEU A 131 -7.83 3.05 5.96
N GLY A 132 -8.57 3.28 7.04
CA GLY A 132 -8.99 2.20 7.96
C GLY A 132 -7.86 1.44 8.66
N GLY A 133 -6.66 2.05 8.82
CA GLY A 133 -5.56 1.43 9.55
C GLY A 133 -6.00 0.91 10.91
N TYR A 134 -5.65 -0.35 11.21
CA TYR A 134 -6.12 -1.04 12.42
C TYR A 134 -5.19 -0.79 13.61
N PRO A 135 -5.68 -0.73 14.87
CA PRO A 135 -4.80 -0.66 16.03
C PRO A 135 -3.77 -1.81 16.07
N GLY A 136 -2.50 -1.47 16.24
CA GLY A 136 -1.37 -2.41 16.12
C GLY A 136 -0.60 -2.27 14.80
N GLY A 137 0.03 -3.35 14.36
CA GLY A 137 0.87 -3.36 13.16
C GLY A 137 2.10 -2.48 13.32
N ASN A 138 2.27 -1.52 12.41
CA ASN A 138 3.44 -0.64 12.38
C ASN A 138 3.41 0.45 13.46
N LEU A 139 2.30 0.62 14.19
CA LEU A 139 2.20 1.62 15.27
C LEU A 139 3.21 1.39 16.41
N GLU A 140 3.62 0.15 16.67
CA GLU A 140 4.63 -0.16 17.69
C GLU A 140 6.02 0.37 17.35
N LEU A 141 6.29 0.65 16.07
CA LEU A 141 7.57 1.19 15.59
C LEU A 141 7.83 2.63 16.07
N LEU A 142 6.81 3.29 16.62
CA LEU A 142 6.93 4.60 17.24
C LEU A 142 7.79 4.57 18.51
N THR A 143 7.84 3.42 19.19
CA THR A 143 8.56 3.27 20.46
C THR A 143 9.58 2.13 20.45
N HIS A 144 9.48 1.18 19.52
CA HIS A 144 10.34 0.00 19.46
C HIS A 144 10.97 -0.20 18.07
N THR A 145 12.01 -1.04 17.98
CA THR A 145 12.59 -1.50 16.72
C THR A 145 11.80 -2.67 16.13
N PRO A 146 11.90 -2.94 14.82
CA PRO A 146 11.36 -4.15 14.23
C PRO A 146 11.80 -5.40 14.99
N GLU A 147 13.07 -5.49 15.38
CA GLU A 147 13.63 -6.63 16.10
C GLU A 147 13.04 -6.77 17.51
N GLU A 148 12.88 -5.68 18.26
CA GLU A 148 12.27 -5.69 19.59
C GLU A 148 10.81 -6.18 19.54
N ILE A 149 10.04 -5.69 18.56
CA ILE A 149 8.65 -6.10 18.34
C ILE A 149 8.59 -7.59 17.97
N VAL A 150 9.47 -8.02 17.07
CA VAL A 150 9.50 -9.42 16.60
C VAL A 150 9.93 -10.36 17.72
N GLU A 151 10.97 -10.02 18.48
CA GLU A 151 11.40 -10.82 19.63
C GLU A 151 10.29 -10.93 20.68
N TYR A 152 9.60 -9.83 20.96
CA TYR A 152 8.48 -9.83 21.90
C TYR A 152 7.30 -10.70 21.44
N ARG A 153 6.93 -10.63 20.15
CA ARG A 153 5.75 -11.33 19.59
C ARG A 153 6.01 -12.80 19.26
N PHE A 154 7.22 -13.13 18.81
CA PHE A 154 7.55 -14.45 18.25
C PHE A 154 8.60 -15.22 19.07
N GLY A 155 9.22 -14.57 20.05
CA GLY A 155 10.30 -15.15 20.85
C GLY A 155 11.65 -15.13 20.14
N LYS A 156 12.72 -15.19 20.94
CA LYS A 156 14.13 -15.09 20.50
C LYS A 156 14.54 -16.10 19.42
N MET A 157 13.98 -17.31 19.48
CA MET A 157 14.36 -18.38 18.56
C MET A 157 13.83 -18.14 17.13
N LEU A 158 12.58 -17.69 17.00
CA LEU A 158 11.93 -17.48 15.71
C LEU A 158 12.22 -16.09 15.13
N ALA A 159 12.57 -15.12 15.99
CA ALA A 159 12.79 -13.73 15.60
C ALA A 159 13.73 -13.52 14.39
N PRO A 160 14.89 -14.20 14.28
CA PRO A 160 15.77 -14.02 13.12
C PRO A 160 15.13 -14.41 11.78
N ALA A 161 14.26 -15.43 11.77
CA ALA A 161 13.57 -15.87 10.56
C ALA A 161 12.47 -14.87 10.16
N ILE A 162 11.68 -14.41 11.14
CA ILE A 162 10.62 -13.41 10.91
C ILE A 162 11.21 -12.08 10.46
N CYS A 163 12.31 -11.61 11.07
CA CYS A 163 13.00 -10.40 10.64
C CYS A 163 13.47 -10.48 9.17
N LYS A 164 13.98 -11.65 8.73
CA LYS A 164 14.36 -11.86 7.33
C LYS A 164 13.16 -11.79 6.38
N ALA A 165 12.03 -12.38 6.75
CA ALA A 165 10.79 -12.30 5.97
C ALA A 165 10.30 -10.85 5.86
N LEU A 166 10.24 -10.12 6.98
CA LEU A 166 9.84 -8.71 7.02
C LEU A 166 10.78 -7.79 6.22
N TYR A 167 12.08 -8.11 6.20
CA TYR A 167 13.05 -7.43 5.35
C TYR A 167 12.76 -7.69 3.86
N LYS A 168 12.47 -8.94 3.48
CA LYS A 168 12.07 -9.29 2.12
C LYS A 168 10.80 -8.59 1.66
N PHE A 169 9.78 -8.50 2.51
CA PHE A 169 8.57 -7.73 2.19
C PHE A 169 8.89 -6.23 1.99
N SER A 170 9.77 -5.67 2.81
CA SER A 170 10.19 -4.27 2.69
C SER A 170 10.94 -4.02 1.37
N GLU A 171 11.85 -4.92 0.99
CA GLU A 171 12.56 -4.84 -0.30
C GLU A 171 11.61 -5.02 -1.49
N ALA A 172 10.68 -5.97 -1.41
CA ALA A 172 9.65 -6.17 -2.42
C ALA A 172 8.83 -4.89 -2.63
N PHE A 173 8.38 -4.26 -1.54
CA PHE A 173 7.47 -3.12 -1.62
C PHE A 173 8.12 -1.84 -2.15
N LYS A 174 9.45 -1.69 -2.07
CA LYS A 174 10.18 -0.61 -2.76
C LYS A 174 10.01 -0.65 -4.29
N LEU A 175 9.70 -1.83 -4.85
CA LEU A 175 9.47 -2.02 -6.27
C LEU A 175 8.07 -1.59 -6.72
N PHE A 176 7.21 -1.12 -5.80
CA PHE A 176 5.87 -0.66 -6.12
C PHE A 176 5.92 0.49 -7.14
N PRO A 177 5.27 0.34 -8.32
CA PRO A 177 5.25 1.35 -9.37
C PRO A 177 4.35 2.53 -9.00
N PHE A 178 4.84 3.37 -8.08
CA PHE A 178 4.07 4.46 -7.51
C PHE A 178 3.70 5.52 -8.54
N HIS A 179 2.40 5.70 -8.76
CA HIS A 179 1.84 6.85 -9.45
C HIS A 179 0.36 6.99 -9.06
N VAL A 180 -0.15 8.22 -8.93
CA VAL A 180 -1.54 8.45 -8.45
C VAL A 180 -2.60 7.73 -9.30
N LYS A 181 -2.38 7.61 -10.62
CA LYS A 181 -3.28 6.82 -11.48
C LYS A 181 -3.20 5.31 -11.19
N VAL A 182 -2.02 4.79 -10.85
CA VAL A 182 -1.88 3.39 -10.45
C VAL A 182 -2.68 3.17 -9.16
N LEU A 183 -2.52 4.05 -8.16
CA LEU A 183 -3.24 3.98 -6.88
C LEU A 183 -4.77 3.93 -7.05
N TYR A 184 -5.30 4.77 -7.94
CA TYR A 184 -6.75 4.93 -8.06
C TYR A 184 -7.41 4.04 -9.11
N TYR A 185 -6.72 3.67 -10.18
CA TYR A 185 -7.35 3.01 -11.31
C TYR A 185 -6.92 1.55 -11.51
N ALA A 186 -5.73 1.16 -11.04
CA ALA A 186 -5.32 -0.23 -11.10
C ALA A 186 -6.17 -1.09 -10.14
N PRO A 187 -6.29 -2.41 -10.36
CA PRO A 187 -7.07 -3.31 -9.50
C PRO A 187 -6.41 -3.58 -8.13
N LEU A 188 -5.73 -2.59 -7.54
CA LEU A 188 -5.05 -2.68 -6.26
C LEU A 188 -5.99 -3.05 -5.13
N SER A 189 -7.11 -2.34 -5.02
CA SER A 189 -8.04 -2.48 -3.90
C SER A 189 -8.85 -3.77 -3.97
N CYS A 190 -9.18 -4.25 -5.17
CA CYS A 190 -9.99 -5.45 -5.39
C CYS A 190 -9.16 -6.72 -5.64
N GLY A 191 -7.89 -6.61 -6.05
CA GLY A 191 -7.00 -7.75 -6.29
C GLY A 191 -7.65 -8.82 -7.19
N PRO A 192 -7.66 -10.10 -6.76
CA PRO A 192 -8.34 -11.19 -7.47
C PRO A 192 -9.85 -10.98 -7.67
N GLY A 193 -10.52 -10.12 -6.90
CA GLY A 193 -11.94 -9.82 -7.07
C GLY A 193 -12.30 -9.13 -8.39
N ASN A 194 -11.32 -8.56 -9.11
CA ASN A 194 -11.59 -7.99 -10.44
C ASN A 194 -11.76 -9.08 -11.50
N LEU A 195 -12.84 -9.05 -12.27
CA LEU A 195 -13.13 -10.07 -13.28
C LEU A 195 -12.26 -9.94 -14.53
N LEU A 196 -11.94 -11.06 -15.16
CA LEU A 196 -11.26 -11.11 -16.46
C LEU A 196 -12.27 -11.17 -17.59
N TRP A 197 -11.86 -10.63 -18.74
CA TRP A 197 -12.70 -10.54 -19.94
C TRP A 197 -11.91 -10.94 -21.17
N LEU A 198 -12.36 -11.99 -21.88
CA LEU A 198 -11.68 -12.50 -23.07
C LEU A 198 -11.61 -11.44 -24.18
N ASN A 199 -12.67 -10.65 -24.33
CA ASN A 199 -12.73 -9.49 -25.22
C ASN A 199 -12.69 -8.20 -24.41
N LYS A 200 -12.16 -7.13 -25.01
CA LYS A 200 -12.10 -5.81 -24.37
C LYS A 200 -13.51 -5.33 -24.01
N THR A 201 -13.74 -4.91 -22.76
CA THR A 201 -15.07 -4.45 -22.32
C THR A 201 -15.46 -3.10 -22.91
N GLY A 202 -14.47 -2.22 -23.11
CA GLY A 202 -14.69 -0.82 -23.49
C GLY A 202 -15.06 0.09 -22.32
N PHE A 203 -15.14 -0.43 -21.09
CA PHE A 203 -15.34 0.36 -19.89
C PHE A 203 -14.05 1.00 -19.40
N SER A 204 -14.17 2.21 -18.84
CA SER A 204 -13.06 2.93 -18.22
C SER A 204 -12.99 2.62 -16.73
N ALA A 205 -11.78 2.50 -16.20
CA ALA A 205 -11.58 2.35 -14.76
C ALA A 205 -12.09 3.59 -13.99
N THR A 206 -12.73 3.39 -12.85
CA THR A 206 -13.14 4.46 -11.93
C THR A 206 -12.09 4.69 -10.85
N MET A 207 -12.15 5.85 -10.20
CA MET A 207 -11.33 6.12 -9.01
C MET A 207 -11.78 5.21 -7.88
N VAL A 208 -10.98 4.18 -7.58
CA VAL A 208 -11.22 3.14 -6.58
C VAL A 208 -12.46 2.27 -6.91
N GLY A 209 -12.37 0.97 -6.64
CA GLY A 209 -13.52 0.04 -6.69
C GLY A 209 -13.79 -0.66 -8.02
N PHE A 210 -13.80 0.04 -9.17
CA PHE A 210 -14.17 -0.56 -10.47
C PHE A 210 -13.11 -0.37 -11.56
N PRO A 211 -12.07 -1.24 -11.60
CA PRO A 211 -10.96 -1.11 -12.55
C PRO A 211 -11.24 -1.71 -13.94
N TYR A 212 -12.18 -2.64 -14.08
CA TYR A 212 -12.48 -3.36 -15.33
C TYR A 212 -11.26 -4.03 -15.98
N ASP A 213 -10.92 -3.67 -17.22
CA ASP A 213 -9.79 -4.18 -17.99
C ASP A 213 -9.03 -3.03 -18.68
N ASP A 214 -9.09 -1.83 -18.11
CA ASP A 214 -8.54 -0.59 -18.64
C ASP A 214 -7.07 -0.39 -18.29
N LEU A 215 -6.21 -1.29 -18.79
CA LEU A 215 -4.76 -1.24 -18.59
C LEU A 215 -4.15 0.11 -18.97
N SER A 216 -4.74 0.81 -19.94
CA SER A 216 -4.28 2.12 -20.39
C SER A 216 -4.35 3.18 -19.29
N LEU A 217 -5.38 3.12 -18.45
CA LEU A 217 -5.54 4.03 -17.31
C LEU A 217 -4.80 3.50 -16.08
N TRP A 218 -4.79 2.18 -15.85
CA TRP A 218 -4.11 1.53 -14.72
C TRP A 218 -2.63 1.91 -14.64
N ARG A 219 -1.93 1.83 -15.78
CA ARG A 219 -0.48 2.02 -15.83
C ARG A 219 -0.01 3.46 -15.58
N GLY A 220 -0.92 4.43 -15.64
CA GLY A 220 -0.58 5.84 -15.50
C GLY A 220 0.52 6.29 -16.47
N ILE A 221 1.70 6.57 -15.93
CA ILE A 221 2.87 7.03 -16.69
C ILE A 221 3.76 5.87 -17.19
N TYR A 222 3.60 4.66 -16.65
CA TYR A 222 4.41 3.51 -17.00
C TYR A 222 3.96 2.92 -18.34
N SER A 223 4.87 2.28 -19.08
CA SER A 223 4.48 1.43 -20.21
C SER A 223 3.86 0.13 -19.71
N ASP A 224 3.09 -0.55 -20.54
CA ASP A 224 2.50 -1.85 -20.21
C ASP A 224 3.58 -2.87 -19.79
N ASP A 225 4.76 -2.87 -20.45
CA ASP A 225 5.88 -3.77 -20.14
C ASP A 225 6.48 -3.48 -18.76
N VAL A 226 6.72 -2.20 -18.47
CA VAL A 226 7.28 -1.77 -17.18
C VAL A 226 6.30 -2.12 -16.07
N MET A 227 5.01 -1.85 -16.28
CA MET A 227 3.96 -2.13 -15.31
C MET A 227 3.86 -3.63 -14.97
N GLU A 228 3.90 -4.48 -16.00
CA GLU A 228 3.92 -5.94 -15.84
C GLU A 228 5.16 -6.37 -15.03
N MET A 229 6.34 -5.90 -15.42
CA MET A 229 7.60 -6.30 -14.79
C MET A 229 7.73 -5.83 -13.36
N SER A 230 7.28 -4.60 -13.02
CA SER A 230 7.31 -4.09 -11.64
C SER A 230 6.47 -4.97 -10.72
N PHE A 231 5.22 -5.31 -11.10
CA PHE A 231 4.38 -6.18 -10.27
C PHE A 231 4.84 -7.63 -10.25
N LYS A 232 5.44 -8.13 -11.35
CA LYS A 232 6.09 -9.44 -11.35
C LYS A 232 7.19 -9.51 -10.29
N GLN A 233 8.13 -8.57 -10.34
CA GLN A 233 9.26 -8.54 -9.40
C GLN A 233 8.83 -8.30 -7.96
N LEU A 234 7.86 -7.40 -7.75
CA LEU A 234 7.27 -7.15 -6.44
C LEU A 234 6.66 -8.44 -5.88
N SER A 235 5.76 -9.09 -6.62
CA SER A 235 5.08 -10.30 -6.13
C SER A 235 6.01 -11.48 -5.92
N GLU A 236 7.02 -11.67 -6.78
CA GLU A 236 8.01 -12.75 -6.62
C GLU A 236 8.92 -12.50 -5.41
N THR A 237 9.40 -11.26 -5.22
CA THR A 237 10.21 -10.92 -4.04
C THR A 237 9.40 -10.98 -2.76
N TRP A 238 8.09 -10.68 -2.84
CA TRP A 238 7.18 -10.85 -1.71
C TRP A 238 6.97 -12.34 -1.38
N GLN A 239 6.87 -13.21 -2.38
CA GLN A 239 6.76 -14.66 -2.17
C GLN A 239 7.99 -15.21 -1.43
N ASP A 240 9.21 -14.74 -1.72
CA ASP A 240 10.40 -15.10 -0.95
C ASP A 240 10.22 -14.85 0.57
N GLY A 241 9.54 -13.75 0.93
CA GLY A 241 9.24 -13.43 2.32
C GLY A 241 8.22 -14.39 2.94
N LEU A 242 7.19 -14.79 2.17
CA LEU A 242 6.21 -15.79 2.60
C LEU A 242 6.87 -17.16 2.81
N ASP A 243 7.74 -17.58 1.89
CA ASP A 243 8.47 -18.85 1.99
C ASP A 243 9.32 -18.89 3.27
N LEU A 244 9.95 -17.76 3.64
CA LEU A 244 10.69 -17.63 4.89
C LEU A 244 9.79 -17.75 6.14
N LEU A 245 8.56 -17.24 6.10
CA LEU A 245 7.59 -17.44 7.18
C LEU A 245 7.20 -18.92 7.31
N GLU A 246 6.90 -19.57 6.19
CA GLU A 246 6.52 -20.98 6.16
C GLU A 246 7.64 -21.90 6.67
N LEU A 247 8.90 -21.61 6.34
CA LEU A 247 10.06 -22.33 6.87
C LEU A 247 10.23 -22.18 8.39
N GLY A 248 9.78 -21.06 8.97
CA GLY A 248 9.80 -20.80 10.41
C GLY A 248 8.64 -21.44 11.18
N GLU A 249 7.56 -21.83 10.50
CA GLU A 249 6.32 -22.34 11.09
C GLU A 249 6.52 -23.55 12.03
N PRO A 250 7.38 -24.54 11.72
CA PRO A 250 7.61 -25.67 12.62
C PRO A 250 8.21 -25.31 13.98
N ALA A 251 8.81 -24.12 14.13
CA ALA A 251 9.43 -23.65 15.36
C ALA A 251 8.50 -22.74 16.19
N LEU A 252 7.23 -22.61 15.80
CA LEU A 252 6.24 -21.80 16.51
C LEU A 252 5.92 -22.35 17.89
N THR A 253 5.90 -21.46 18.87
CA THR A 253 5.34 -21.73 20.19
C THR A 253 3.85 -21.37 20.20
N GLU A 254 3.10 -21.97 21.12
CA GLU A 254 1.68 -21.65 21.32
C GLU A 254 1.46 -20.15 21.58
N SER A 255 2.36 -19.52 22.34
CA SER A 255 2.31 -18.09 22.65
C SER A 255 2.51 -17.16 21.44
N ALA A 256 3.15 -17.64 20.36
CA ALA A 256 3.44 -16.88 19.16
C ALA A 256 2.39 -17.10 18.05
N LEU A 257 1.48 -18.07 18.23
CA LEU A 257 0.56 -18.53 17.19
C LEU A 257 -0.33 -17.41 16.65
N ASP A 258 -0.97 -16.63 17.53
CA ASP A 258 -1.89 -15.56 17.11
C ASP A 258 -1.16 -14.47 16.32
N ALA A 259 0.03 -14.05 16.78
CA ALA A 259 0.83 -13.05 16.09
C ALA A 259 1.32 -13.57 14.71
N PHE A 260 1.61 -14.87 14.62
CA PHE A 260 2.05 -15.49 13.36
C PHE A 260 0.90 -15.64 12.37
N VAL A 261 -0.28 -16.05 12.84
CA VAL A 261 -1.49 -16.13 12.00
C VAL A 261 -1.86 -14.74 11.47
N ASP A 262 -1.83 -13.71 12.33
CA ASP A 262 -2.07 -12.32 11.92
C ASP A 262 -1.09 -11.89 10.81
N LEU A 263 0.22 -12.03 11.04
CA LEU A 263 1.25 -11.67 10.07
C LEU A 263 1.10 -12.46 8.76
N LYS A 264 0.89 -13.78 8.84
CA LYS A 264 0.76 -14.67 7.67
C LYS A 264 -0.48 -14.33 6.85
N ASN A 265 -1.61 -14.05 7.49
CA ASN A 265 -2.85 -13.66 6.81
C ASN A 265 -2.67 -12.33 6.07
N VAL A 266 -2.15 -11.31 6.75
CA VAL A 266 -1.92 -9.98 6.17
C VAL A 266 -0.91 -10.04 5.01
N ALA A 267 0.22 -10.74 5.21
CA ALA A 267 1.22 -10.90 4.17
C ALA A 267 0.71 -11.72 2.97
N THR A 268 -0.12 -12.75 3.22
CA THR A 268 -0.73 -13.56 2.16
C THR A 268 -1.75 -12.75 1.36
N ALA A 269 -2.56 -11.91 2.01
CA ALA A 269 -3.51 -11.05 1.31
C ALA A 269 -2.79 -10.06 0.40
N ALA A 270 -1.74 -9.39 0.90
CA ALA A 270 -0.87 -8.53 0.11
C ALA A 270 -0.30 -9.24 -1.13
N TYR A 271 0.26 -10.44 -0.95
CA TYR A 271 0.73 -11.26 -2.06
C TYR A 271 -0.35 -11.54 -3.10
N CYS A 272 -1.55 -11.98 -2.67
CA CYS A 272 -2.63 -12.32 -3.60
C CYS A 272 -3.03 -11.12 -4.45
N HIS A 273 -3.07 -9.91 -3.87
CA HIS A 273 -3.33 -8.69 -4.60
C HIS A 273 -2.22 -8.36 -5.60
N PHE A 274 -0.96 -8.30 -5.15
CA PHE A 274 0.16 -7.93 -6.03
C PHE A 274 0.36 -8.90 -7.18
N ARG A 275 0.27 -10.21 -6.89
CA ARG A 275 0.41 -11.24 -7.90
C ARG A 275 -0.76 -11.20 -8.89
N SER A 276 -1.98 -10.97 -8.40
CA SER A 276 -3.14 -10.88 -9.28
C SER A 276 -3.07 -9.69 -10.23
N ILE A 277 -2.56 -8.54 -9.79
CA ILE A 277 -2.39 -7.39 -10.69
C ILE A 277 -1.42 -7.73 -11.82
N TYR A 278 -0.28 -8.36 -11.51
CA TYR A 278 0.65 -8.86 -12.54
C TYR A 278 -0.06 -9.76 -13.55
N LEU A 279 -0.81 -10.77 -13.06
CA LEU A 279 -1.52 -11.72 -13.91
C LEU A 279 -2.60 -11.05 -14.76
N GLN A 280 -3.34 -10.09 -14.22
CA GLN A 280 -4.35 -9.33 -14.95
C GLN A 280 -3.75 -8.45 -16.04
N ILE A 281 -2.63 -7.77 -15.76
CA ILE A 281 -1.88 -7.00 -16.79
C ILE A 281 -1.45 -7.93 -17.93
N ARG A 282 -0.81 -9.05 -17.58
CA ARG A 282 -0.32 -10.04 -18.55
C ARG A 282 -1.48 -10.65 -19.36
N PHE A 283 -2.59 -10.98 -18.71
CA PHE A 283 -3.81 -11.46 -19.37
C PHE A 283 -4.33 -10.45 -20.40
N ILE A 284 -4.43 -9.17 -20.03
CA ILE A 284 -4.93 -8.11 -20.93
C ILE A 284 -4.01 -7.90 -22.14
N ARG A 285 -2.70 -8.05 -21.96
CA ARG A 285 -1.70 -7.93 -23.03
C ARG A 285 -1.70 -9.13 -23.98
N LEU A 286 -1.99 -10.32 -23.46
CA LEU A 286 -1.97 -11.57 -24.24
C LEU A 286 -3.33 -11.93 -24.84
N ARG A 287 -4.45 -11.46 -24.28
CA ARG A 287 -5.78 -11.74 -24.84
C ARG A 287 -5.89 -11.15 -26.24
N GLY A 288 -6.34 -11.96 -27.20
CA GLY A 288 -6.37 -11.62 -28.62
C GLY A 288 -5.17 -12.14 -29.43
N ASN A 289 -4.11 -12.64 -28.78
CA ASN A 289 -3.04 -13.41 -29.44
C ASN A 289 -3.30 -14.92 -29.38
N THR A 290 -2.55 -15.71 -30.17
CA THR A 290 -2.67 -17.18 -30.27
C THR A 290 -2.03 -17.95 -29.10
N ASN A 291 -1.59 -17.28 -28.04
CA ASN A 291 -0.85 -17.91 -26.94
C ASN A 291 -1.78 -18.55 -25.88
N LYS A 292 -2.57 -19.54 -26.31
CA LYS A 292 -3.59 -20.21 -25.49
C LYS A 292 -3.01 -20.87 -24.24
N LEU A 293 -1.82 -21.47 -24.33
CA LEU A 293 -1.22 -22.19 -23.20
C LEU A 293 -0.88 -21.23 -22.04
N GLU A 294 -0.28 -20.09 -22.36
CA GLU A 294 0.10 -19.11 -21.35
C GLU A 294 -1.13 -18.45 -20.69
N LEU A 295 -2.17 -18.17 -21.48
CA LEU A 295 -3.45 -17.71 -20.95
C LEU A 295 -4.09 -18.73 -20.00
N LEU A 296 -4.02 -20.02 -20.30
CA LEU A 296 -4.51 -21.07 -19.39
C LEU A 296 -3.73 -21.09 -18.08
N GLN A 297 -2.40 -20.96 -18.12
CA GLN A 297 -1.56 -20.88 -16.92
C GLN A 297 -1.92 -19.67 -16.05
N ILE A 298 -2.15 -18.50 -16.67
CA ILE A 298 -2.58 -17.29 -15.96
C ILE A 298 -3.94 -17.52 -15.28
N LEU A 299 -4.90 -18.14 -15.98
CA LEU A 299 -6.23 -18.41 -15.43
C LEU A 299 -6.18 -19.41 -14.27
N ASP A 300 -5.37 -20.45 -14.38
CA ASP A 300 -5.16 -21.44 -13.30
C ASP A 300 -4.51 -20.78 -12.07
N GLU A 301 -3.54 -19.91 -12.27
CA GLU A 301 -2.89 -19.19 -11.18
C GLU A 301 -3.86 -18.18 -10.51
N GLU A 302 -4.66 -17.44 -11.28
CA GLU A 302 -5.71 -16.56 -10.75
C GLU A 302 -6.73 -17.32 -9.90
N ILE A 303 -7.12 -18.54 -10.30
CA ILE A 303 -7.99 -19.42 -9.49
C ILE A 303 -7.34 -19.76 -8.16
N ILE A 304 -6.04 -20.07 -8.15
CA ILE A 304 -5.28 -20.38 -6.93
C ILE A 304 -5.25 -19.16 -6.00
N LEU A 305 -4.98 -17.97 -6.54
CA LEU A 305 -4.95 -16.73 -5.74
C LEU A 305 -6.33 -16.38 -5.16
N ALA A 306 -7.39 -16.49 -5.95
CA ALA A 306 -8.75 -16.23 -5.48
C ALA A 306 -9.16 -17.19 -4.35
N LYS A 307 -8.83 -18.49 -4.47
CA LYS A 307 -9.05 -19.49 -3.41
C LYS A 307 -8.21 -19.21 -2.17
N ARG A 308 -6.93 -18.83 -2.34
CA ARG A 308 -6.02 -18.50 -1.23
C ARG A 308 -6.54 -17.28 -0.46
N LEU A 309 -6.91 -16.21 -1.16
CA LEU A 309 -7.47 -15.02 -0.53
C LEU A 309 -8.83 -15.31 0.13
N HIS A 310 -9.68 -16.13 -0.49
CA HIS A 310 -10.95 -16.55 0.09
C HIS A 310 -10.74 -17.26 1.44
N ALA A 311 -9.75 -18.14 1.55
CA ALA A 311 -9.42 -18.79 2.81
C ALA A 311 -8.98 -17.78 3.88
N VAL A 312 -8.18 -16.77 3.52
CA VAL A 312 -7.75 -15.72 4.46
C VAL A 312 -8.93 -14.89 4.96
N VAL A 313 -9.78 -14.37 4.07
CA VAL A 313 -10.86 -13.45 4.47
C VAL A 313 -12.00 -14.13 5.25
N LEU A 314 -12.09 -15.47 5.22
CA LEU A 314 -12.98 -16.22 6.10
C LEU A 314 -12.54 -16.17 7.57
N HIS A 315 -11.25 -15.99 7.83
CA HIS A 315 -10.66 -15.99 9.17
C HIS A 315 -10.20 -14.61 9.62
N ASP A 316 -10.09 -13.64 8.71
CA ASP A 316 -9.69 -12.27 9.01
C ASP A 316 -10.58 -11.27 8.27
N SER A 317 -11.59 -10.74 8.97
CA SER A 317 -12.54 -9.77 8.44
C SER A 317 -11.93 -8.39 8.18
N ARG A 318 -10.70 -8.12 8.62
CA ARG A 318 -10.04 -6.83 8.33
C ARG A 318 -9.54 -6.76 6.89
N ILE A 319 -9.36 -7.91 6.24
CA ILE A 319 -8.86 -8.00 4.87
C ILE A 319 -9.96 -7.60 3.88
N GLY A 320 -9.61 -6.71 2.95
CA GLY A 320 -10.53 -6.12 1.98
C GLY A 320 -11.34 -4.94 2.51
N PHE A 321 -11.32 -4.65 3.82
CA PHE A 321 -12.06 -3.55 4.42
C PHE A 321 -11.27 -2.25 4.45
N GLU A 322 -11.90 -1.17 4.00
CA GLU A 322 -11.39 0.21 4.08
C GLU A 322 -12.50 1.13 4.60
N ALA A 323 -12.18 2.07 5.49
CA ALA A 323 -13.20 2.85 6.22
C ALA A 323 -14.12 3.73 5.34
N SER A 324 -13.64 4.22 4.20
CA SER A 324 -14.43 5.07 3.30
C SER A 324 -15.18 4.31 2.20
N ASN A 325 -14.69 3.13 1.80
CA ASN A 325 -15.25 2.30 0.72
C ASN A 325 -15.88 0.99 1.21
N HIS A 326 -15.81 0.71 2.51
CA HIS A 326 -16.14 -0.58 3.11
C HIS A 326 -15.33 -1.72 2.48
N TYR A 327 -15.96 -2.87 2.19
CA TYR A 327 -15.27 -3.99 1.59
C TYR A 327 -15.14 -3.80 0.08
N PHE A 328 -13.91 -3.85 -0.43
CA PHE A 328 -13.64 -3.84 -1.88
C PHE A 328 -14.12 -5.09 -2.60
N TYR A 329 -14.28 -6.19 -1.85
CA TYR A 329 -14.79 -7.48 -2.32
C TYR A 329 -15.30 -8.27 -1.12
N THR A 330 -16.18 -9.21 -1.40
CA THR A 330 -16.74 -10.19 -0.47
C THR A 330 -16.21 -11.59 -0.80
N VAL A 331 -16.49 -12.55 0.09
CA VAL A 331 -16.23 -13.97 -0.18
C VAL A 331 -16.94 -14.48 -1.45
N ASN A 332 -18.06 -13.87 -1.84
CA ASN A 332 -18.79 -14.28 -3.04
C ASN A 332 -18.12 -13.76 -4.31
N ASP A 333 -17.56 -12.55 -4.30
CA ASP A 333 -16.82 -12.01 -5.45
C ASP A 333 -15.57 -12.85 -5.76
N LEU A 334 -14.89 -13.37 -4.71
CA LEU A 334 -13.77 -14.30 -4.89
C LEU A 334 -14.20 -15.66 -5.46
N LYS A 335 -15.42 -16.14 -5.14
CA LYS A 335 -15.98 -17.34 -5.78
C LYS A 335 -16.37 -17.06 -7.22
N GLU A 336 -16.95 -15.90 -7.49
CA GLU A 336 -17.28 -15.45 -8.84
C GLU A 336 -16.03 -15.39 -9.71
N LYS A 337 -14.91 -14.87 -9.20
CA LYS A 337 -13.63 -14.90 -9.90
C LYS A 337 -13.21 -16.30 -10.35
N VAL A 338 -13.35 -17.32 -9.49
CA VAL A 338 -13.03 -18.71 -9.84
C VAL A 338 -13.92 -19.18 -10.99
N LEU A 339 -15.23 -18.93 -10.89
CA LEU A 339 -16.19 -19.27 -11.96
C LEU A 339 -15.90 -18.52 -13.26
N ASN A 340 -15.54 -17.24 -13.17
CA ASN A 340 -15.14 -16.40 -14.30
C ASN A 340 -13.93 -16.99 -15.03
N CYS A 341 -12.88 -17.39 -14.30
CA CYS A 341 -11.69 -18.00 -14.90
C CYS A 341 -12.01 -19.34 -15.57
N GLU A 342 -12.77 -20.23 -14.91
CA GLU A 342 -13.18 -21.52 -15.51
C GLU A 342 -14.09 -21.33 -16.73
N HIS A 343 -14.97 -20.32 -16.70
CA HIS A 343 -15.81 -19.98 -17.84
C HIS A 343 -14.96 -19.55 -19.04
N ILE A 344 -13.98 -18.67 -18.85
CA ILE A 344 -13.05 -18.24 -19.91
C ILE A 344 -12.27 -19.44 -20.46
N LYS A 345 -11.75 -20.32 -19.59
CA LYS A 345 -11.07 -21.55 -20.01
C LYS A 345 -11.97 -22.38 -20.93
N SER A 346 -13.24 -22.59 -20.56
CA SER A 346 -14.19 -23.36 -21.37
C SER A 346 -14.41 -22.74 -22.76
N GLN A 347 -14.53 -21.41 -22.84
CA GLN A 347 -14.71 -20.70 -24.10
C GLN A 347 -13.48 -20.84 -25.02
N MET A 348 -12.27 -20.84 -24.46
CA MET A 348 -11.03 -20.98 -25.23
C MET A 348 -10.87 -22.36 -25.89
N PHE A 349 -11.46 -23.41 -25.32
CA PHE A 349 -11.52 -24.74 -25.91
C PHE A 349 -12.62 -24.87 -26.97
N CYS A 350 -13.68 -24.08 -26.89
CA CYS A 350 -14.78 -24.07 -27.87
C CYS A 350 -14.51 -23.20 -29.10
N LEU A 351 -13.58 -22.24 -29.03
CA LEU A 351 -13.12 -21.44 -30.17
C LEU A 351 -12.19 -22.28 -31.07
N LYS A 352 -12.81 -22.93 -32.07
CA LYS A 352 -12.14 -23.61 -33.20
C LYS A 352 -11.40 -22.63 -34.09
#